data_AF-A0A1G9P6Q2-F1
#
_entry.id   AF-A0A1G9P6Q2-F1
#
_cell.length_a   1.000
_cell.length_b   1.000
_cell.length_c   1.000
_cell.angle_alpha   90.00
_cell.angle_beta   90.00
_cell.angle_gamma   90.00
#
_symmetry.space_group_name_H-M   'P 1'
#
loop_
_entity.id
_entity.type
_entity.pdbx_description
1 polymer ?
#
loop_
_entity_poly.entity_id
_entity_poly.type
_entity_poly.pdbx_seq_one_letter_code
_entity_poly.pdbx_strand_id
1 'polypeptide(L)'
;MTSVQEIAFETGVSKGAFYKHFASKEALLIELVKDTHNKMFRKADSVQIGGALTGKELLKKRIEIELEQTRQNSSIFFTLFKEFPPGESNEISHMMKEFHMKLIQWHKQSLIEAFGDSPAIWDIVVMFEGILKEYIYLLVFKQTQVPVDRLAHLLTDVLEAMINRAKNLQPILSEETVLPDKQTDNPAILKQQLHKLLEAVRQEAETLVVSDKTKNNTLAALNHLSDEIQKDKPQTYLLDALLHYLKRQDSIIGSILQIEHTLNRLLREEGEDR
;
A
#
# COMPACT_ATOMS: atom_id res chain seq x y z
N MET A 1 -12.86 -23.91 -5.76
CA MET A 1 -13.61 -22.84 -5.06
C MET A 1 -14.11 -23.47 -3.79
N THR A 2 -13.83 -22.88 -2.63
CA THR A 2 -14.32 -23.40 -1.36
C THR A 2 -15.59 -22.64 -0.95
N SER A 3 -16.73 -23.33 -0.85
CA SER A 3 -18.00 -22.70 -0.44
C SER A 3 -18.16 -22.64 1.08
N VAL A 4 -19.02 -21.76 1.62
CA VAL A 4 -19.37 -21.76 3.06
C VAL A 4 -19.93 -23.13 3.49
N GLN A 5 -20.59 -23.84 2.56
CA GLN A 5 -21.08 -25.19 2.79
C GLN A 5 -19.95 -26.20 2.98
N GLU A 6 -18.91 -26.13 2.16
CA GLU A 6 -17.73 -26.99 2.28
C GLU A 6 -16.93 -26.66 3.54
N ILE A 7 -16.76 -25.37 3.87
CA ILE A 7 -16.10 -24.96 5.13
C ILE A 7 -16.87 -25.54 6.32
N ALA A 8 -18.20 -25.36 6.35
CA ALA A 8 -19.05 -25.89 7.40
C ALA A 8 -18.94 -27.42 7.54
N PHE A 9 -18.96 -28.12 6.40
CA PHE A 9 -18.83 -29.57 6.35
C PHE A 9 -17.48 -30.06 6.89
N GLU A 10 -16.37 -29.50 6.38
CA GLU A 10 -15.01 -29.90 6.75
C GLU A 10 -14.65 -29.54 8.21
N THR A 11 -15.20 -28.45 8.73
CA THR A 11 -14.95 -28.00 10.12
C THR A 11 -15.96 -28.56 11.14
N GLY A 12 -16.97 -29.29 10.68
CA GLY A 12 -18.02 -29.86 11.54
C GLY A 12 -18.96 -28.82 12.17
N VAL A 13 -18.95 -27.57 11.70
CA VAL A 13 -19.88 -26.53 12.16
C VAL A 13 -21.10 -26.45 11.24
N SER A 14 -22.25 -26.00 11.76
CA SER A 14 -23.40 -25.73 10.90
C SER A 14 -23.22 -24.44 10.11
N LYS A 15 -23.89 -24.30 8.96
CA LYS A 15 -23.95 -23.03 8.22
C LYS A 15 -24.47 -21.89 9.12
N GLY A 16 -25.46 -22.16 9.96
CA GLY A 16 -25.99 -21.18 10.91
C GLY A 16 -24.96 -20.75 11.96
N ALA A 17 -24.13 -21.68 12.44
CA ALA A 17 -23.01 -21.37 13.33
C ALA A 17 -21.92 -20.55 12.63
N PHE A 18 -21.61 -20.85 11.36
CA PHE A 18 -20.70 -20.03 10.56
C PHE A 18 -21.20 -18.58 10.46
N TYR A 19 -22.45 -18.39 10.03
CA TYR A 19 -23.02 -17.05 9.83
C TYR A 19 -23.24 -16.26 11.14
N LYS A 20 -23.19 -16.95 12.29
CA LYS A 20 -23.15 -16.29 13.61
C LYS A 20 -21.82 -15.57 13.85
N HIS A 21 -20.72 -16.08 13.29
CA HIS A 21 -19.38 -15.54 13.48
C HIS A 21 -18.89 -14.68 12.30
N PHE A 22 -19.28 -15.04 11.07
CA PHE A 22 -18.82 -14.36 9.86
C PHE A 22 -19.98 -14.09 8.92
N ALA A 23 -20.16 -12.83 8.53
CA ALA A 23 -21.21 -12.43 7.60
C ALA A 23 -21.02 -13.03 6.19
N SER A 24 -19.77 -13.31 5.80
CA SER A 24 -19.42 -13.84 4.49
C SER A 24 -18.09 -14.61 4.52
N LYS A 25 -17.77 -15.29 3.43
CA LYS A 25 -16.44 -15.90 3.22
C LYS A 25 -15.33 -14.84 3.17
N GLU A 26 -15.63 -13.68 2.59
CA GLU A 26 -14.73 -12.52 2.56
C GLU A 26 -14.40 -12.04 3.97
N ALA A 27 -15.41 -11.89 4.84
CA ALA A 27 -15.20 -11.51 6.25
C ALA A 27 -14.31 -12.50 7.00
N LEU A 28 -14.47 -13.81 6.76
CA LEU A 28 -13.56 -14.82 7.32
C LEU A 28 -12.12 -14.65 6.81
N LEU A 29 -11.94 -14.44 5.50
CA LEU A 29 -10.62 -14.28 4.90
C LEU A 29 -9.91 -13.02 5.42
N ILE A 30 -10.64 -11.92 5.58
CA ILE A 30 -10.12 -10.68 6.17
C ILE A 30 -9.56 -10.95 7.58
N GLU A 31 -10.34 -11.59 8.44
CA GLU A 31 -9.91 -11.88 9.82
C GLU A 31 -8.74 -12.88 9.85
N LEU A 32 -8.73 -13.88 8.97
CA LEU A 32 -7.62 -14.82 8.84
C LEU A 32 -6.31 -14.13 8.44
N VAL A 33 -6.36 -13.21 7.47
CA VAL A 33 -5.18 -12.47 7.01
C VAL A 33 -4.69 -11.49 8.08
N LYS A 34 -5.60 -10.77 8.75
CA LYS A 34 -5.26 -9.89 9.88
C LYS A 34 -4.56 -10.66 11.01
N ASP A 35 -5.09 -11.80 11.40
CA ASP A 35 -4.49 -12.65 12.44
C ASP A 35 -3.10 -13.14 12.01
N THR A 36 -2.95 -13.59 10.75
CA THR A 36 -1.67 -14.02 10.18
C THR A 36 -0.61 -12.90 10.24
N HIS A 37 -0.98 -11.70 9.81
CA HIS A 37 -0.10 -10.52 9.85
C HIS A 37 0.26 -10.11 11.28
N ASN A 38 -0.72 -10.10 12.20
CA ASN A 38 -0.47 -9.75 13.60
C ASN A 38 0.44 -10.76 14.30
N LYS A 39 0.31 -12.06 14.00
CA LYS A 39 1.21 -13.10 14.50
C LYS A 39 2.64 -12.91 14.01
N MET A 40 2.82 -12.49 12.75
CA MET A 40 4.14 -12.19 12.19
C MET A 40 4.82 -11.07 12.98
N PHE A 41 4.16 -9.92 13.16
CA PHE A 41 4.73 -8.79 13.93
C PHE A 41 5.06 -9.20 15.37
N ARG A 42 4.14 -9.86 16.08
CA ARG A 42 4.38 -10.33 17.45
C ARG A 42 5.58 -11.27 17.56
N LYS A 43 5.71 -12.20 16.61
CA LYS A 43 6.83 -13.14 16.56
C LYS A 43 8.14 -12.38 16.34
N ALA A 44 8.15 -11.43 15.41
CA ALA A 44 9.32 -10.64 15.09
C ALA A 44 9.76 -9.73 16.27
N ASP A 45 8.81 -9.11 16.96
CA ASP A 45 9.08 -8.23 18.11
C ASP A 45 9.53 -9.02 19.36
N SER A 46 9.03 -10.25 19.54
CA SER A 46 9.42 -11.11 20.68
C SER A 46 10.91 -11.47 20.70
N VAL A 47 11.59 -11.42 19.54
CA VAL A 47 13.02 -11.74 19.41
C VAL A 47 13.89 -10.76 20.21
N GLN A 48 13.48 -9.50 20.32
CA GLN A 48 14.24 -8.46 21.01
C GLN A 48 14.26 -8.64 22.54
N ILE A 49 13.25 -9.32 23.10
CA ILE A 49 13.08 -9.49 24.55
C ILE A 49 14.21 -10.33 25.17
N GLY A 50 14.96 -11.10 24.36
CA GLY A 50 16.12 -11.87 24.80
C GLY A 50 17.43 -11.07 24.99
N GLY A 51 17.48 -9.79 24.58
CA GLY A 51 18.59 -8.86 24.88
C GLY A 51 19.95 -9.15 24.25
N ALA A 52 20.09 -10.20 23.43
CA ALA A 52 21.40 -10.71 22.98
C ALA A 52 21.80 -10.30 21.55
N LEU A 53 20.93 -9.64 20.78
CA LEU A 53 21.16 -9.36 19.36
C LEU A 53 21.55 -7.90 19.12
N THR A 54 22.52 -7.69 18.24
CA THR A 54 22.79 -6.38 17.64
C THR A 54 21.62 -5.95 16.73
N GLY A 55 21.52 -4.66 16.41
CA GLY A 55 20.48 -4.15 15.51
C GLY A 55 20.48 -4.84 14.13
N LYS A 56 21.67 -5.09 13.56
CA LYS A 56 21.82 -5.84 12.30
C LYS A 56 21.32 -7.29 12.41
N GLU A 57 21.65 -7.99 13.49
CA GLU A 57 21.18 -9.36 13.72
C GLU A 57 19.67 -9.41 13.95
N LEU A 58 19.12 -8.41 14.65
CA LEU A 58 17.68 -8.27 14.84
C LEU A 58 16.97 -8.06 13.51
N LEU A 59 17.46 -7.16 12.64
CA LEU A 59 16.93 -6.96 11.29
C LEU A 59 16.97 -8.25 10.48
N LYS A 60 18.12 -8.94 10.44
CA LYS A 60 18.24 -10.23 9.75
C LYS A 60 17.18 -11.22 10.24
N LYS A 61 16.96 -11.31 11.56
CA LYS A 61 15.97 -12.23 12.13
C LYS A 61 14.53 -11.82 11.81
N ARG A 62 14.24 -10.52 11.78
CA ARG A 62 12.93 -9.99 11.36
C ARG A 62 12.62 -10.35 9.90
N ILE A 63 13.58 -10.15 8.99
CA ILE A 63 13.44 -10.53 7.56
C ILE A 63 13.26 -12.05 7.41
N GLU A 64 14.02 -12.85 8.15
CA GLU A 64 13.89 -14.31 8.15
C GLU A 64 12.48 -14.74 8.60
N ILE A 65 11.94 -14.12 9.65
CA ILE A 65 10.60 -14.39 10.16
C ILE A 65 9.53 -14.02 9.14
N GLU A 66 9.62 -12.84 8.51
CA GLU A 66 8.68 -12.37 7.50
C GLU A 66 8.62 -13.33 6.30
N LEU A 67 9.79 -13.70 5.75
CA LEU A 67 9.89 -14.62 4.62
C LEU A 67 9.37 -16.01 4.98
N GLU A 68 9.69 -16.52 6.17
CA GLU A 68 9.23 -17.84 6.61
C GLU A 68 7.72 -17.86 6.89
N GLN A 69 7.17 -16.80 7.50
CA GLN A 69 5.71 -16.66 7.64
C GLN A 69 5.03 -16.54 6.28
N THR A 70 5.62 -15.82 5.33
CA THR A 70 5.07 -15.74 3.97
C THR A 70 5.06 -17.10 3.28
N ARG A 71 6.15 -17.86 3.39
CA ARG A 71 6.25 -19.22 2.85
C ARG A 71 5.22 -20.15 3.47
N GLN A 72 5.07 -20.13 4.80
CA GLN A 72 4.11 -20.96 5.55
C GLN A 72 2.65 -20.65 5.19
N ASN A 73 2.33 -19.37 4.95
CA ASN A 73 0.97 -18.91 4.64
C ASN A 73 0.73 -18.68 3.13
N SER A 74 1.63 -19.18 2.28
CA SER A 74 1.60 -18.95 0.82
C SER A 74 0.28 -19.39 0.16
N SER A 75 -0.35 -20.47 0.63
CA SER A 75 -1.64 -20.93 0.11
C SER A 75 -2.80 -19.97 0.39
N ILE A 76 -2.81 -19.35 1.57
CA ILE A 76 -3.78 -18.32 1.97
C ILE A 76 -3.58 -17.09 1.07
N PHE A 77 -2.35 -16.61 0.94
CA PHE A 77 -2.03 -15.46 0.10
C PHE A 77 -2.33 -15.72 -1.39
N PHE A 78 -1.99 -16.90 -1.90
CA PHE A 78 -2.31 -17.28 -3.28
C PHE A 78 -3.82 -17.25 -3.54
N THR A 79 -4.61 -17.77 -2.60
CA THR A 79 -6.08 -17.74 -2.68
C THR A 79 -6.60 -16.30 -2.64
N LEU A 80 -6.08 -15.49 -1.71
CA LEU A 80 -6.45 -14.09 -1.57
C LEU A 80 -6.20 -13.30 -2.85
N PHE A 81 -4.99 -13.37 -3.42
CA PHE A 81 -4.63 -12.65 -4.64
C PHE A 81 -5.39 -13.14 -5.89
N LYS A 82 -5.80 -14.41 -5.90
CA LYS A 82 -6.58 -14.98 -7.01
C LYS A 82 -8.05 -14.55 -6.94
N GLU A 83 -8.63 -14.52 -5.74
CA GLU A 83 -10.05 -14.17 -5.56
C GLU A 83 -10.27 -12.65 -5.50
N PHE A 84 -9.28 -11.90 -5.04
CA PHE A 84 -9.34 -10.45 -4.84
C PHE A 84 -8.07 -9.80 -5.43
N PRO A 85 -8.02 -9.63 -6.76
CA PRO A 85 -6.86 -9.06 -7.42
C PRO A 85 -6.65 -7.59 -7.00
N PRO A 86 -5.39 -7.12 -6.90
CA PRO A 86 -5.11 -5.73 -6.57
C PRO A 86 -5.77 -4.74 -7.54
N GLY A 87 -6.33 -3.65 -7.01
CA GLY A 87 -6.92 -2.57 -7.80
C GLY A 87 -8.45 -2.51 -7.76
N GLU A 88 -9.12 -3.50 -7.17
CA GLU A 88 -10.55 -3.44 -6.89
C GLU A 88 -10.83 -2.69 -5.58
N SER A 89 -11.83 -1.81 -5.56
CA SER A 89 -12.26 -1.10 -4.33
C SER A 89 -13.17 -1.99 -3.48
N ASN A 90 -12.59 -2.90 -2.69
CA ASN A 90 -13.29 -3.77 -1.74
C ASN A 90 -12.64 -3.73 -0.34
N GLU A 91 -13.28 -4.37 0.65
CA GLU A 91 -12.81 -4.38 2.04
C GLU A 91 -11.43 -5.05 2.18
N ILE A 92 -11.14 -6.07 1.37
CA ILE A 92 -9.84 -6.74 1.33
C ILE A 92 -8.75 -5.79 0.85
N SER A 93 -8.98 -5.02 -0.22
CA SER A 93 -8.03 -4.03 -0.71
C SER A 93 -7.74 -2.95 0.32
N HIS A 94 -8.75 -2.51 1.07
CA HIS A 94 -8.56 -1.59 2.19
C HIS A 94 -7.69 -2.19 3.30
N MET A 95 -7.99 -3.41 3.75
CA MET A 95 -7.19 -4.12 4.75
C MET A 95 -5.73 -4.35 4.28
N MET A 96 -5.53 -4.73 3.01
CA MET A 96 -4.20 -4.93 2.43
C MET A 96 -3.40 -3.63 2.39
N LYS A 97 -4.06 -2.51 2.10
CA LYS A 97 -3.45 -1.18 2.12
C LYS A 97 -3.02 -0.78 3.53
N GLU A 98 -3.88 -0.96 4.52
CA GLU A 98 -3.54 -0.71 5.94
C GLU A 98 -2.35 -1.57 6.39
N PHE A 99 -2.36 -2.85 6.04
CA PHE A 99 -1.25 -3.73 6.34
C PHE A 99 0.05 -3.27 5.67
N HIS A 100 0.00 -2.91 4.38
CA HIS A 100 1.18 -2.43 3.66
C HIS A 100 1.76 -1.16 4.31
N MET A 101 0.90 -0.20 4.69
CA MET A 101 1.33 1.02 5.39
C MET A 101 2.00 0.71 6.73
N LYS A 102 1.49 -0.26 7.48
CA LYS A 102 2.10 -0.69 8.74
C LYS A 102 3.43 -1.41 8.50
N LEU A 103 3.49 -2.27 7.49
CA LEU A 103 4.68 -3.06 7.15
C LEU A 103 5.85 -2.17 6.72
N ILE A 104 5.62 -1.23 5.80
CA ILE A 104 6.68 -0.36 5.29
C ILE A 104 7.26 0.55 6.38
N GLN A 105 6.43 0.99 7.34
CA GLN A 105 6.89 1.71 8.52
C GLN A 105 7.71 0.83 9.45
N TRP A 106 7.29 -0.41 9.66
CA TRP A 106 8.03 -1.38 10.45
C TRP A 106 9.39 -1.71 9.81
N HIS A 107 9.46 -1.79 8.48
CA HIS A 107 10.73 -1.94 7.76
C HIS A 107 11.63 -0.72 7.90
N LYS A 108 11.10 0.51 7.72
CA LYS A 108 11.83 1.75 8.00
C LYS A 108 12.43 1.73 9.42
N GLN A 109 11.61 1.44 10.42
CA GLN A 109 12.03 1.42 11.81
C GLN A 109 13.09 0.33 12.06
N SER A 110 12.94 -0.85 11.47
CA SER A 110 13.92 -1.93 11.57
C SER A 110 15.27 -1.57 10.95
N LEU A 111 15.28 -0.82 9.85
CA LEU A 111 16.51 -0.31 9.23
C LEU A 111 17.19 0.75 10.11
N ILE A 112 16.42 1.68 10.66
CA ILE A 112 16.94 2.71 11.58
C ILE A 112 17.53 2.07 12.85
N GLU A 113 16.85 1.07 13.42
CA GLU A 113 17.36 0.33 14.58
C GLU A 113 18.65 -0.44 14.28
N ALA A 114 18.79 -0.94 13.05
CA ALA A 114 19.95 -1.73 12.64
C ALA A 114 21.18 -0.89 12.33
N PHE A 115 21.00 0.24 11.65
CA PHE A 115 22.10 0.97 11.00
C PHE A 115 22.14 2.47 11.33
N GLY A 116 21.14 2.97 12.08
CA GLY A 116 20.95 4.39 12.33
C GLY A 116 20.14 5.09 11.25
N ASP A 117 19.81 6.36 11.50
CA ASP A 117 19.02 7.17 10.58
C ASP A 117 19.82 7.57 9.32
N SER A 118 19.11 7.81 8.22
CA SER A 118 19.69 8.15 6.92
C SER A 118 18.80 9.15 6.17
N PRO A 119 19.36 10.19 5.55
CA PRO A 119 18.58 11.14 4.73
C PRO A 119 17.79 10.45 3.61
N ALA A 120 18.30 9.35 3.04
CA ALA A 120 17.67 8.58 1.97
C ALA A 120 16.93 7.33 2.48
N ILE A 121 16.48 7.32 3.73
CA ILE A 121 15.83 6.13 4.32
C ILE A 121 14.62 5.67 3.51
N TRP A 122 13.82 6.58 2.97
CA TRP A 122 12.63 6.25 2.18
C TRP A 122 12.96 5.61 0.84
N ASP A 123 14.02 6.09 0.16
CA ASP A 123 14.51 5.45 -1.07
C ASP A 123 14.94 4.01 -0.81
N ILE A 124 15.66 3.79 0.29
CA ILE A 124 16.16 2.46 0.68
C ILE A 124 15.01 1.53 1.05
N VAL A 125 14.03 2.03 1.82
CA VAL A 125 12.83 1.27 2.17
C VAL A 125 12.07 0.86 0.91
N VAL A 126 11.85 1.77 -0.04
CA VAL A 126 11.13 1.42 -1.28
C VAL A 126 11.90 0.42 -2.15
N MET A 127 13.23 0.54 -2.24
CA MET A 127 14.06 -0.47 -2.91
C MET A 127 13.95 -1.83 -2.21
N PHE A 128 13.96 -1.84 -0.87
CA PHE A 128 13.80 -3.05 -0.08
C PHE A 128 12.44 -3.72 -0.31
N GLU A 129 11.35 -2.96 -0.27
CA GLU A 129 9.99 -3.45 -0.59
C GLU A 129 9.95 -4.07 -1.99
N GLY A 130 10.59 -3.44 -2.97
CA GLY A 130 10.65 -3.95 -4.35
C GLY A 130 11.36 -5.30 -4.42
N ILE A 131 12.50 -5.45 -3.74
CA ILE A 131 13.24 -6.71 -3.69
C ILE A 131 12.41 -7.78 -2.96
N LEU A 132 11.84 -7.47 -1.79
CA LEU A 132 11.00 -8.39 -1.04
C LEU A 132 9.80 -8.86 -1.86
N LYS A 133 9.10 -7.94 -2.52
CA LYS A 133 7.93 -8.24 -3.34
C LYS A 133 8.23 -9.27 -4.42
N GLU A 134 9.39 -9.20 -5.06
CA GLU A 134 9.79 -10.17 -6.08
C GLU A 134 10.05 -11.56 -5.46
N TYR A 135 10.73 -11.63 -4.31
CA TYR A 135 10.92 -12.89 -3.61
C TYR A 135 9.62 -13.48 -3.08
N ILE A 136 8.71 -12.66 -2.57
CA ILE A 136 7.37 -13.07 -2.15
C ILE A 136 6.60 -13.62 -3.35
N TYR A 137 6.71 -12.98 -4.52
CA TYR A 137 6.10 -13.49 -5.75
C TYR A 137 6.61 -14.90 -6.10
N LEU A 138 7.93 -15.13 -6.00
CA LEU A 138 8.52 -16.45 -6.22
C LEU A 138 8.03 -17.49 -5.19
N LEU A 139 7.93 -17.11 -3.91
CA LEU A 139 7.46 -17.99 -2.84
C LEU A 139 5.98 -18.36 -2.99
N VAL A 140 5.12 -17.38 -3.30
CA VAL A 140 3.66 -17.56 -3.30
C VAL A 140 3.14 -18.11 -4.64
N PHE A 141 3.62 -17.58 -5.77
CA PHE A 141 3.06 -17.90 -7.08
C PHE A 141 3.89 -18.91 -7.87
N LYS A 142 5.20 -18.96 -7.65
CA LYS A 142 6.08 -19.95 -8.29
C LYS A 142 6.41 -21.15 -7.39
N GLN A 143 6.10 -21.05 -6.09
CA GLN A 143 6.40 -22.07 -5.08
C GLN A 143 7.89 -22.47 -5.10
N THR A 144 8.75 -21.51 -5.42
CA THR A 144 10.19 -21.73 -5.50
C THR A 144 10.73 -22.03 -4.10
N GLN A 145 11.56 -23.08 -4.00
CA GLN A 145 12.25 -23.41 -2.76
C GLN A 145 13.40 -22.41 -2.54
N VAL A 146 13.14 -21.37 -1.75
CA VAL A 146 14.13 -20.34 -1.41
C VAL A 146 14.71 -20.63 -0.02
N PRO A 147 16.04 -20.68 0.14
CA PRO A 147 16.69 -20.78 1.45
C PRO A 147 16.54 -19.46 2.21
N VAL A 148 15.50 -19.37 3.05
CA VAL A 148 15.08 -18.12 3.73
C VAL A 148 16.21 -17.52 4.59
N ASP A 149 17.02 -18.35 5.25
CA ASP A 149 18.15 -17.93 6.07
C ASP A 149 19.23 -17.20 5.24
N ARG A 150 19.55 -17.75 4.07
CA ARG A 150 20.53 -17.17 3.14
C ARG A 150 19.98 -15.91 2.49
N LEU A 151 18.69 -15.90 2.14
CA LEU A 151 18.04 -14.72 1.60
C LEU A 151 18.02 -13.58 2.62
N ALA A 152 17.62 -13.84 3.86
CA ALA A 152 17.63 -12.84 4.92
C ALA A 152 19.03 -12.27 5.16
N HIS A 153 20.06 -13.13 5.12
CA HIS A 153 21.45 -12.69 5.21
C HIS A 153 21.84 -11.78 4.04
N LEU A 154 21.57 -12.20 2.80
CA LEU A 154 21.83 -11.42 1.59
C LEU A 154 21.15 -10.06 1.62
N LEU A 155 19.86 -10.01 1.95
CA LEU A 155 19.09 -8.77 2.02
C LEU A 155 19.67 -7.82 3.07
N THR A 156 20.03 -8.34 4.24
CA THR A 156 20.64 -7.52 5.30
C THR A 156 21.96 -6.89 4.85
N ASP A 157 22.82 -7.63 4.16
CA ASP A 157 24.10 -7.11 3.66
C ASP A 157 23.93 -6.10 2.53
N VAL A 158 22.94 -6.32 1.63
CA VAL A 158 22.58 -5.35 0.59
C VAL A 158 22.08 -4.04 1.22
N LEU A 159 21.23 -4.12 2.24
CA LEU A 159 20.68 -2.95 2.94
C LEU A 159 21.78 -2.16 3.67
N GLU A 160 22.71 -2.86 4.32
CA GLU A 160 23.88 -2.23 4.95
C GLU A 160 24.74 -1.47 3.91
N ALA A 161 24.98 -2.08 2.75
CA ALA A 161 25.73 -1.43 1.68
C ALA A 161 25.01 -0.18 1.13
N MET A 162 23.68 -0.26 0.93
CA MET A 162 22.85 0.87 0.51
C MET A 162 22.91 2.02 1.52
N ILE A 163 22.75 1.73 2.81
CA ILE A 163 22.76 2.74 3.88
C ILE A 163 24.14 3.39 4.01
N ASN A 164 25.21 2.61 3.95
CA ASN A 164 26.57 3.16 4.00
C ASN A 164 26.88 4.08 2.82
N ARG A 165 26.33 3.79 1.63
CA ARG A 165 26.48 4.65 0.45
C ARG A 165 25.58 5.90 0.51
N ALA A 166 24.41 5.78 1.12
CA ALA A 166 23.38 6.82 1.16
C ALA A 166 23.75 8.05 1.97
N LYS A 167 24.77 7.98 2.86
CA LYS A 167 25.24 9.12 3.66
C LYS A 167 25.59 10.37 2.85
N ASN A 168 25.90 10.21 1.55
CA ASN A 168 26.27 11.29 0.64
C ASN A 168 25.25 11.52 -0.49
N LEU A 169 24.07 10.89 -0.44
CA LEU A 169 23.06 10.99 -1.48
C LEU A 169 21.98 12.01 -1.10
N GLN A 170 21.42 12.68 -2.11
CA GLN A 170 20.20 13.46 -1.96
C GLN A 170 18.99 12.52 -2.09
N PRO A 171 18.05 12.53 -1.14
CA PRO A 171 16.87 11.68 -1.22
C PRO A 171 15.98 12.04 -2.41
N ILE A 172 15.38 11.03 -3.04
CA ILE A 172 14.39 11.22 -4.11
C ILE A 172 12.99 11.13 -3.53
N LEU A 173 12.78 10.20 -2.59
CA LEU A 173 11.50 9.94 -1.95
C LEU A 173 11.44 10.51 -0.53
N SER A 174 10.23 10.90 -0.13
CA SER A 174 9.91 11.34 1.23
C SER A 174 8.74 10.52 1.80
N GLU A 175 8.43 10.68 3.09
CA GLU A 175 7.30 10.00 3.72
C GLU A 175 6.00 10.33 3.01
N GLU A 176 5.82 11.58 2.59
CA GLU A 176 4.62 12.05 1.92
C GLU A 176 4.42 11.39 0.55
N THR A 177 5.51 11.16 -0.19
CA THR A 177 5.46 10.50 -1.49
C THR A 177 5.18 9.00 -1.36
N VAL A 178 5.69 8.36 -0.31
CA VAL A 178 5.56 6.91 -0.10
C VAL A 178 4.25 6.54 0.62
N LEU A 179 3.83 7.36 1.57
CA LEU A 179 2.66 7.15 2.43
C LEU A 179 1.73 8.38 2.42
N PRO A 180 1.11 8.70 1.27
CA PRO A 180 0.22 9.86 1.17
C PRO A 180 -0.96 9.75 2.15
N ASP A 181 -1.43 8.53 2.42
CA ASP A 181 -2.56 8.18 3.29
C ASP A 181 -2.32 8.37 4.79
N LYS A 182 -1.07 8.56 5.21
CA LYS A 182 -0.70 8.67 6.62
C LYS A 182 -0.76 10.11 7.13
N GLN A 183 -0.91 11.09 6.24
CA GLN A 183 -1.29 12.43 6.65
C GLN A 183 -2.68 12.35 7.24
N THR A 184 -2.84 12.83 8.48
CA THR A 184 -4.13 13.09 9.11
C THR A 184 -5.10 13.53 8.03
N ASP A 185 -6.19 12.80 7.86
CA ASP A 185 -7.27 13.10 6.91
C ASP A 185 -8.03 14.37 7.34
N ASN A 186 -7.30 15.40 7.79
CA ASN A 186 -7.84 16.71 8.04
C ASN A 186 -8.28 17.29 6.68
N PRO A 187 -9.58 17.60 6.50
CA PRO A 187 -10.11 18.13 5.25
C PRO A 187 -9.34 19.35 4.74
N ALA A 188 -8.78 20.18 5.63
CA ALA A 188 -7.98 21.35 5.24
C ALA A 188 -6.65 20.96 4.59
N ILE A 189 -5.98 19.92 5.09
CA ILE A 189 -4.71 19.44 4.53
C ILE A 189 -4.98 18.77 3.18
N LEU A 190 -6.01 17.92 3.10
CA LEU A 190 -6.41 17.26 1.86
C LEU A 190 -6.81 18.28 0.77
N LYS A 191 -7.56 19.33 1.12
CA LYS A 191 -7.87 20.44 0.20
C LYS A 191 -6.60 21.15 -0.29
N GLN A 192 -5.64 21.41 0.60
CA GLN A 192 -4.37 22.03 0.21
C GLN A 192 -3.55 21.13 -0.72
N GLN A 193 -3.48 19.83 -0.44
CA GLN A 193 -2.81 18.85 -1.31
C GLN A 193 -3.47 18.80 -2.69
N LEU A 194 -4.80 18.71 -2.73
CA LEU A 194 -5.58 18.65 -3.96
C LEU A 194 -5.37 19.90 -4.81
N HIS A 195 -5.31 21.08 -4.19
CA HIS A 195 -4.97 22.32 -4.88
C HIS A 195 -3.55 22.27 -5.50
N LYS A 196 -2.54 21.81 -4.75
CA LYS A 196 -1.18 21.65 -5.28
C LYS A 196 -1.10 20.67 -6.44
N LEU A 197 -1.80 19.53 -6.34
CA LEU A 197 -1.85 18.52 -7.40
C LEU A 197 -2.54 19.07 -8.65
N LEU A 198 -3.67 19.76 -8.52
CA LEU A 198 -4.38 20.39 -9.64
C LEU A 198 -3.50 21.41 -10.37
N GLU A 199 -2.77 22.26 -9.63
CA GLU A 199 -1.83 23.21 -10.24
C GLU A 199 -0.66 22.52 -10.95
N ALA A 200 -0.08 21.48 -10.35
CA ALA A 200 1.00 20.70 -10.98
C ALA A 200 0.54 20.04 -12.29
N VAL A 201 -0.64 19.41 -12.29
CA VAL A 201 -1.21 18.76 -13.48
C VAL A 201 -1.59 19.78 -14.55
N ARG A 202 -2.02 20.97 -14.16
CA ARG A 202 -2.29 22.06 -15.09
C ARG A 202 -1.01 22.50 -15.81
N GLN A 203 0.09 22.67 -15.08
CA GLN A 203 1.39 22.98 -15.67
C GLN A 203 1.87 21.86 -16.61
N GLU A 204 1.70 20.60 -16.21
CA GLU A 204 1.98 19.44 -17.06
C GLU A 204 1.12 19.47 -18.34
N ALA A 205 -0.18 19.75 -18.21
CA ALA A 205 -1.14 19.86 -19.32
C ALA A 205 -0.79 20.99 -20.30
N GLU A 206 -0.19 22.08 -19.83
CA GLU A 206 0.30 23.19 -20.67
C GLU A 206 1.50 22.80 -21.54
N THR A 207 2.24 21.74 -21.18
CA THR A 207 3.39 21.27 -21.95
C THR A 207 3.09 20.12 -22.92
N LEU A 208 1.82 19.68 -22.98
CA LEU A 208 1.41 18.54 -23.80
C LEU A 208 1.62 18.79 -25.31
N VAL A 209 2.25 17.80 -25.96
CA VAL A 209 2.41 17.74 -27.41
C VAL A 209 1.19 17.05 -28.03
N VAL A 210 0.06 17.76 -28.04
CA VAL A 210 -1.23 17.30 -28.60
C VAL A 210 -1.88 18.43 -29.42
N SER A 211 -3.00 18.15 -30.10
CA SER A 211 -3.73 19.22 -30.82
C SER A 211 -4.20 20.32 -29.87
N ASP A 212 -4.25 21.57 -30.34
CA ASP A 212 -4.73 22.71 -29.54
C ASP A 212 -6.13 22.45 -28.98
N LYS A 213 -6.99 21.79 -29.74
CA LYS A 213 -8.33 21.38 -29.30
C LYS A 213 -8.28 20.42 -28.12
N THR A 214 -7.43 19.39 -28.19
CA THR A 214 -7.26 18.42 -27.09
C THR A 214 -6.71 19.12 -25.86
N LYS A 215 -5.67 19.95 -26.02
CA LYS A 215 -5.05 20.70 -24.93
C LYS A 215 -6.04 21.63 -24.22
N ASN A 216 -6.79 22.42 -24.99
CA ASN A 216 -7.79 23.34 -24.45
C ASN A 216 -8.91 22.59 -23.73
N ASN A 217 -9.36 21.45 -24.26
CA ASN A 217 -10.38 20.63 -23.59
C ASN A 217 -9.87 20.01 -22.28
N THR A 218 -8.61 19.53 -22.25
CA THR A 218 -7.98 19.01 -21.03
C THR A 218 -7.87 20.09 -19.96
N LEU A 219 -7.39 21.28 -20.31
CA LEU A 219 -7.30 22.41 -19.39
C LEU A 219 -8.68 22.86 -18.90
N ALA A 220 -9.69 22.89 -19.77
CA ALA A 220 -11.07 23.19 -19.38
C ALA A 220 -11.63 22.15 -18.39
N ALA A 221 -11.39 20.86 -18.64
CA ALA A 221 -11.81 19.79 -17.73
C ALA A 221 -11.10 19.86 -16.37
N LEU A 222 -9.80 20.21 -16.33
CA LEU A 222 -9.06 20.44 -15.08
C LEU A 222 -9.64 21.63 -14.29
N ASN A 223 -9.97 22.74 -14.97
CA ASN A 223 -10.60 23.89 -14.33
C ASN A 223 -11.98 23.52 -13.77
N HIS A 224 -12.81 22.81 -14.54
CA HIS A 224 -14.12 22.35 -14.05
C HIS A 224 -14.00 21.40 -12.86
N LEU A 225 -12.99 20.52 -12.86
CA LEU A 225 -12.72 19.65 -11.74
C LEU A 225 -12.35 20.45 -10.48
N SER A 226 -11.45 21.43 -10.63
CA SER A 226 -11.07 22.34 -9.54
C SER A 226 -12.27 23.12 -8.99
N ASP A 227 -13.10 23.67 -9.88
CA ASP A 227 -14.29 24.44 -9.50
C ASP A 227 -15.31 23.56 -8.75
N GLU A 228 -15.53 22.33 -9.20
CA GLU A 228 -16.46 21.39 -8.56
C GLU A 228 -16.00 21.01 -7.16
N ILE A 229 -14.70 20.75 -6.98
CA ILE A 229 -14.07 20.38 -5.70
C ILE A 229 -14.23 21.50 -4.65
N GLN A 230 -14.28 22.77 -5.06
CA GLN A 230 -14.41 23.90 -4.14
C GLN A 230 -15.84 24.18 -3.67
N LYS A 231 -16.86 23.51 -4.25
CA LYS A 231 -18.25 23.69 -3.84
C LYS A 231 -18.52 23.08 -2.47
N ASP A 232 -19.41 23.71 -1.70
CA ASP A 232 -19.89 23.16 -0.42
C ASP A 232 -20.57 21.78 -0.59
N LYS A 233 -21.11 21.51 -1.78
CA LYS A 233 -21.77 20.25 -2.14
C LYS A 233 -21.34 19.84 -3.56
N PRO A 234 -20.18 19.17 -3.70
CA PRO A 234 -19.74 18.69 -5.00
C PRO A 234 -20.66 17.58 -5.51
N GLN A 235 -20.94 17.59 -6.81
CA GLN A 235 -21.69 16.56 -7.50
C GLN A 235 -20.77 15.40 -7.85
N THR A 236 -20.89 14.29 -7.11
CA THR A 236 -20.04 13.11 -7.26
C THR A 236 -20.04 12.57 -8.70
N TYR A 237 -21.21 12.47 -9.34
CA TYR A 237 -21.30 12.02 -10.74
C TYR A 237 -20.53 12.90 -11.72
N LEU A 238 -20.40 14.20 -11.44
CA LEU A 238 -19.67 15.14 -12.30
C LEU A 238 -18.17 15.01 -12.08
N LEU A 239 -17.74 14.86 -10.83
CA LEU A 239 -16.35 14.54 -10.49
C LEU A 239 -15.89 13.26 -11.20
N ASP A 240 -16.70 12.19 -11.12
CA ASP A 240 -16.43 10.91 -11.78
C ASP A 240 -16.31 11.06 -13.30
N ALA A 241 -17.24 11.82 -13.91
CA ALA A 241 -17.21 12.06 -15.35
C ALA A 241 -15.97 12.84 -15.80
N LEU A 242 -15.58 13.87 -15.05
CA LEU A 242 -14.39 14.68 -15.33
C LEU A 242 -13.11 13.86 -15.16
N LEU A 243 -12.98 13.10 -14.07
CA LEU A 243 -11.85 12.20 -13.81
C LEU A 243 -11.75 11.13 -14.90
N HIS A 244 -12.87 10.51 -15.28
CA HIS A 244 -12.88 9.51 -16.34
C HIS A 244 -12.44 10.10 -17.68
N TYR A 245 -12.88 11.33 -18.02
CA TYR A 245 -12.42 12.03 -19.21
C TYR A 245 -10.91 12.31 -19.17
N LEU A 246 -10.40 12.84 -18.05
CA LEU A 246 -9.00 13.22 -17.89
C LEU A 246 -8.04 12.02 -17.90
N LYS A 247 -8.47 10.86 -17.36
CA LYS A 247 -7.70 9.60 -17.41
C LYS A 247 -7.45 9.06 -18.81
N ARG A 248 -8.18 9.53 -19.82
CA ARG A 248 -7.94 9.15 -21.24
C ARG A 248 -6.69 9.80 -21.82
N GLN A 249 -6.08 10.74 -21.11
CA GLN A 249 -4.83 11.38 -21.50
C GLN A 249 -3.66 10.63 -20.85
N ASP A 250 -3.03 9.74 -21.61
CA ASP A 250 -1.95 8.86 -21.13
C ASP A 250 -0.80 9.63 -20.46
N SER A 251 -0.54 10.85 -20.92
CA SER A 251 0.54 11.70 -20.42
C SER A 251 0.33 12.21 -19.00
N ILE A 252 -0.92 12.34 -18.53
CA ILE A 252 -1.24 12.88 -17.20
C ILE A 252 -1.97 11.87 -16.31
N ILE A 253 -2.19 10.64 -16.79
CA ILE A 253 -3.01 9.64 -16.09
C ILE A 253 -2.53 9.37 -14.66
N GLY A 254 -1.21 9.30 -14.45
CA GLY A 254 -0.62 9.08 -13.12
C GLY A 254 -1.01 10.18 -12.14
N SER A 255 -0.92 11.43 -12.58
CA SER A 255 -1.26 12.60 -11.78
C SER A 255 -2.78 12.70 -11.52
N ILE A 256 -3.62 12.32 -12.51
CA ILE A 256 -5.08 12.24 -12.32
C ILE A 256 -5.48 11.16 -11.31
N LEU A 257 -4.79 10.02 -11.29
CA LEU A 257 -5.02 8.97 -10.28
C LEU A 257 -4.67 9.45 -8.87
N GLN A 258 -3.64 10.28 -8.70
CA GLN A 258 -3.31 10.90 -7.41
C GLN A 258 -4.39 11.89 -6.95
N ILE A 259 -4.92 12.69 -7.89
CA ILE A 259 -6.03 13.63 -7.62
C ILE A 259 -7.27 12.85 -7.18
N GLU A 260 -7.69 11.82 -7.93
CA GLU A 260 -8.84 10.98 -7.58
C GLU A 260 -8.67 10.32 -6.22
N HIS A 261 -7.49 9.79 -5.94
CA HIS A 261 -7.19 9.16 -4.66
C HIS A 261 -7.34 10.14 -3.48
N THR A 262 -6.78 11.35 -3.62
CA THR A 262 -6.86 12.41 -2.61
C THR A 262 -8.29 12.92 -2.43
N LEU A 263 -9.03 13.07 -3.54
CA LEU A 263 -10.43 13.48 -3.54
C LEU A 263 -11.33 12.47 -2.83
N ASN A 264 -11.13 11.17 -3.08
CA ASN A 264 -11.90 10.11 -2.43
C ASN A 264 -11.68 10.09 -0.91
N ARG A 265 -10.48 10.44 -0.43
CA ARG A 265 -10.22 10.61 1.00
C ARG A 265 -10.97 11.82 1.56
N LEU A 266 -10.89 12.96 0.89
CA LEU A 266 -11.59 14.18 1.32
C LEU A 266 -13.11 13.96 1.44
N LEU A 267 -13.70 13.28 0.45
CA LEU A 267 -15.14 12.99 0.44
C LEU A 267 -15.58 12.01 1.52
N ARG A 268 -14.69 11.10 1.96
CA ARG A 268 -14.97 10.18 3.08
C ARG A 268 -15.07 10.96 4.38
N GLU A 269 -14.08 11.82 4.66
CA GLU A 269 -14.04 12.63 5.89
C GLU A 269 -15.18 13.65 5.95
N GLU A 270 -15.48 14.36 4.86
CA GLU A 270 -16.59 15.31 4.83
C GLU A 270 -17.98 14.62 4.83
N GLY A 271 -18.02 13.32 4.54
CA GLY A 271 -19.22 12.50 4.54
C GLY A 271 -19.55 11.86 5.88
N GLU A 272 -18.56 11.65 6.77
CA GLU A 272 -18.78 11.12 8.13
C GLU A 272 -19.37 12.17 9.09
N ASP A 273 -19.34 13.45 8.72
CA ASP A 273 -19.85 14.61 9.51
C ASP A 273 -21.26 15.13 9.07
N ARG A 274 -22.00 14.38 8.22
CA ARG A 274 -23.34 14.79 7.73
C ARG A 274 -24.49 13.85 8.10
#